data_AF-A0A520HM48-F1
#
_entry.id   AF-A0A520HM48-F1
#
_cell.length_a   1.000
_cell.length_b   1.000
_cell.length_c   1.000
_cell.angle_alpha   90.00
_cell.angle_beta   90.00
_cell.angle_gamma   90.00
#
_symmetry.space_group_name_H-M   'P 1'
#
loop_
_entity.id
_entity.type
_entity.pdbx_description
1 polymer ?
#
loop_
_entity_poly.entity_id
_entity_poly.type
_entity_poly.pdbx_seq_one_letter_code
_entity_poly.pdbx_strand_id
1 'polypeptide(L)'
;MLGIISKLFGGSKSEKDVKQIMPLVDKTNRYFNEYQSLSNDQLRNKTNEFKERIKEHLLTIDADIASRKEEAEALAVTDINGRDLIYKEVDELKKKRDEQIEEALKEIMPEAFAVVKETGRRFKENEVVVSTATELDRELAAKKDSLTIVGEEAHHKNSWTAAGGKVTWSMVHYDVQLIGGAVLNSGKIAEMATGEGKTLVSTLPAYLNALAGEGVHIVTVNDYLARRDSEWNGPIFEWLGLRVDCIDKHEPNGDARRKAYNADITYGTNNEFGFDYLRDNMVHSPDEMVQR
;
A
#
# COMPACT_ATOMS: atom_id res chain seq x y z
N MET A 1 11.93 -37.48 -21.64
CA MET A 1 11.52 -36.75 -22.87
C MET A 1 10.87 -35.40 -22.61
N LEU A 2 10.03 -35.22 -21.56
CA LEU A 2 9.37 -33.94 -21.25
C LEU A 2 10.32 -32.77 -20.90
N GLY A 3 11.43 -33.02 -20.18
CA GLY A 3 12.38 -31.97 -19.77
C GLY A 3 13.34 -31.46 -20.86
N ILE A 4 13.46 -32.18 -21.98
CA ILE A 4 14.29 -31.76 -23.12
C ILE A 4 13.50 -30.80 -24.02
N ILE A 5 12.20 -31.07 -24.21
CA ILE A 5 11.29 -30.22 -24.97
C ILE A 5 11.04 -28.90 -24.23
N SER A 6 10.85 -28.91 -22.90
CA SER A 6 10.67 -27.65 -22.13
C SER A 6 11.90 -26.73 -22.20
N LYS A 7 13.12 -27.28 -22.19
CA LYS A 7 14.35 -26.49 -22.37
C LYS A 7 14.53 -25.97 -23.80
N LEU A 8 14.14 -26.75 -24.81
CA LEU A 8 14.16 -26.33 -26.22
C LEU A 8 13.14 -25.22 -26.55
N PHE A 9 12.06 -25.09 -25.76
CA PHE A 9 11.06 -24.02 -25.89
C PHE A 9 11.18 -22.91 -24.83
N GLY A 10 12.36 -22.76 -24.21
CA GLY A 10 12.69 -21.61 -23.36
C GLY A 10 12.20 -21.67 -21.91
N GLY A 11 12.01 -22.87 -21.36
CA GLY A 11 11.64 -23.08 -19.95
C GLY A 11 10.13 -23.17 -19.70
N SER A 12 9.76 -23.45 -18.45
CA SER A 12 8.37 -23.41 -17.99
C SER A 12 7.81 -21.98 -18.06
N LYS A 13 6.48 -21.81 -18.05
CA LYS A 13 5.89 -20.46 -18.00
C LYS A 13 6.34 -19.69 -16.76
N SER A 14 6.47 -20.37 -15.61
CA SER A 14 6.99 -19.77 -14.39
C SER A 14 8.42 -19.24 -14.57
N GLU A 15 9.31 -20.04 -15.17
CA GLU A 15 10.69 -19.60 -15.44
C GLU A 15 10.75 -18.38 -16.36
N LYS A 16 9.87 -18.31 -17.37
CA LYS A 16 9.78 -17.16 -18.28
C LYS A 16 9.26 -15.91 -17.57
N ASP A 17 8.20 -16.04 -16.78
CA ASP A 17 7.62 -14.93 -16.02
C ASP A 17 8.63 -14.40 -14.98
N VAL A 18 9.35 -15.27 -14.27
CA VAL A 18 10.44 -14.87 -13.35
C VAL A 18 11.55 -14.14 -14.10
N LYS A 19 11.97 -14.65 -15.27
CA LYS A 19 13.00 -13.99 -16.09
C LYS A 19 12.60 -12.58 -16.52
N GLN A 20 11.32 -12.31 -16.73
CA GLN A 20 10.81 -10.97 -17.04
C GLN A 20 10.84 -10.03 -15.83
N ILE A 21 10.76 -10.58 -14.60
CA ILE A 21 10.80 -9.81 -13.34
C ILE A 21 12.24 -9.54 -12.88
N MET A 22 13.21 -10.39 -13.22
CA MET A 22 14.61 -10.23 -12.79
C MET A 22 15.21 -8.83 -13.05
N PRO A 23 14.99 -8.17 -14.20
CA PRO A 23 15.48 -6.81 -14.40
C PRO A 23 14.94 -5.79 -13.39
N LEU A 24 13.72 -6.02 -12.88
CA LEU A 24 13.14 -5.21 -11.80
C LEU A 24 13.85 -5.47 -10.48
N VAL A 25 14.09 -6.74 -10.14
CA VAL A 25 14.85 -7.14 -8.93
C VAL A 25 16.25 -6.52 -8.94
N ASP A 26 16.94 -6.57 -10.07
CA ASP A 26 18.27 -5.97 -10.24
C ASP A 26 18.24 -4.44 -10.10
N LYS A 27 17.20 -3.77 -10.62
CA LYS A 27 16.97 -2.33 -10.39
C LYS A 27 16.71 -2.03 -8.92
N THR A 28 15.82 -2.78 -8.26
CA THR A 28 15.52 -2.65 -6.84
C THR A 28 16.78 -2.79 -5.99
N ASN A 29 17.61 -3.78 -6.26
CA ASN A 29 18.84 -4.01 -5.50
C ASN A 29 19.89 -2.91 -5.72
N ARG A 30 19.94 -2.30 -6.91
CA ARG A 30 20.77 -1.11 -7.15
C ARG A 30 20.31 0.08 -6.33
N TYR A 31 19.03 0.43 -6.38
CA TYR A 31 18.47 1.50 -5.54
C TYR A 31 18.62 1.20 -4.05
N PHE A 32 18.44 -0.05 -3.63
CA PHE A 32 18.65 -0.46 -2.24
C PHE A 32 20.08 -0.13 -1.77
N ASN A 33 21.09 -0.42 -2.60
CA ASN A 33 22.48 -0.08 -2.29
C ASN A 33 22.73 1.44 -2.28
N GLU A 34 22.16 2.17 -3.25
CA GLU A 34 22.25 3.64 -3.30
C GLU A 34 21.62 4.29 -2.05
N TYR A 35 20.47 3.77 -1.62
CA TYR A 35 19.68 4.30 -0.51
C TYR A 35 20.30 4.07 0.87
N GLN A 36 21.31 3.20 0.99
CA GLN A 36 22.07 3.06 2.23
C GLN A 36 22.82 4.34 2.62
N SER A 37 23.12 5.20 1.64
CA SER A 37 23.79 6.49 1.86
C SER A 37 22.85 7.62 2.29
N LEU A 38 21.53 7.42 2.17
CA LEU A 38 20.54 8.43 2.55
C LEU A 38 20.40 8.53 4.07
N SER A 39 20.17 9.74 4.58
CA SER A 39 19.68 9.92 5.95
C SER A 39 18.29 9.29 6.15
N ASN A 40 17.84 9.19 7.40
CA ASN A 40 16.49 8.75 7.75
C ASN A 40 15.42 9.65 7.13
N ASP A 41 15.60 10.97 7.21
CA ASP A 41 14.68 11.93 6.61
C ASP A 41 14.65 11.85 5.09
N GLN A 42 15.80 11.68 4.43
CA GLN A 42 15.83 11.53 2.97
C GLN A 42 15.16 10.26 2.48
N LEU A 43 15.38 9.12 3.15
CA LEU A 43 14.72 7.87 2.78
C LEU A 43 13.21 7.98 2.99
N ARG A 44 12.79 8.54 4.12
CA ARG A 44 11.38 8.77 4.44
C ARG A 44 10.71 9.72 3.44
N ASN A 45 11.41 10.76 3.01
CA ASN A 45 10.88 11.72 2.03
C ASN A 45 10.65 11.10 0.64
N LYS A 46 11.22 9.93 0.33
CA LYS A 46 10.92 9.22 -0.93
C LYS A 46 9.43 8.97 -1.11
N THR A 47 8.68 8.75 -0.03
CA THR A 47 7.22 8.63 -0.08
C THR A 47 6.55 9.87 -0.70
N ASN A 48 6.98 11.07 -0.32
CA ASN A 48 6.45 12.32 -0.88
C ASN A 48 6.88 12.50 -2.34
N GLU A 49 8.13 12.18 -2.67
CA GLU A 49 8.64 12.23 -4.05
C GLU A 49 7.83 11.32 -4.98
N PHE A 50 7.48 10.11 -4.52
CA PHE A 50 6.66 9.19 -5.30
C PHE A 50 5.21 9.67 -5.43
N LYS A 51 4.61 10.18 -4.35
CA LYS A 51 3.26 10.76 -4.39
C LYS A 51 3.18 11.92 -5.38
N GLU A 52 4.19 12.79 -5.42
CA GLU A 52 4.22 13.90 -6.38
C GLU A 52 4.38 13.39 -7.82
N ARG A 53 5.26 12.42 -8.08
CA ARG A 53 5.40 11.82 -9.42
C ARG A 53 4.11 11.19 -9.93
N ILE A 54 3.37 10.49 -9.06
CA ILE A 54 2.07 9.92 -9.41
C ILE A 54 1.08 11.04 -9.72
N LYS A 55 1.00 12.06 -8.87
CA LYS A 55 0.12 13.22 -9.07
C LYS A 55 0.42 13.97 -10.36
N GLU A 56 1.69 14.20 -10.68
CA GLU A 56 2.12 14.80 -11.94
C GLU A 56 1.71 13.95 -13.15
N HIS A 57 1.83 12.62 -13.05
CA HIS A 57 1.41 11.70 -14.10
C HIS A 57 -0.11 11.74 -14.35
N LEU A 58 -0.91 11.91 -13.29
CA LEU A 58 -2.37 11.93 -13.36
C LEU A 58 -2.97 13.33 -13.65
N LEU A 59 -2.14 14.38 -13.69
CA LEU A 59 -2.61 15.77 -13.74
C LEU A 59 -3.61 16.03 -14.88
N THR A 60 -3.33 15.49 -16.07
CA THR A 60 -4.20 15.68 -17.24
C THR A 60 -5.53 14.95 -17.08
N ILE A 61 -5.51 13.67 -16.71
CA ILE A 61 -6.74 12.88 -16.61
C ILE A 61 -7.62 13.34 -15.44
N ASP A 62 -7.00 13.80 -14.34
CA ASP A 62 -7.70 14.38 -13.20
C ASP A 62 -8.38 15.70 -13.58
N ALA A 63 -7.72 16.55 -14.37
CA ALA A 63 -8.32 17.78 -14.88
C ALA A 63 -9.50 17.50 -15.82
N ASP A 64 -9.38 16.51 -16.71
CA ASP A 64 -10.47 16.09 -17.59
C ASP A 64 -11.68 15.57 -16.79
N ILE A 65 -11.44 14.71 -15.77
CA ILE A 65 -12.50 14.20 -14.89
C ILE A 65 -13.18 15.34 -14.13
N ALA A 66 -12.41 16.28 -13.58
CA ALA A 66 -12.95 17.42 -12.85
C ALA A 66 -13.82 18.30 -13.76
N SER A 67 -13.31 18.64 -14.95
CA SER A 67 -14.05 19.43 -15.95
C SER A 67 -15.37 18.76 -16.33
N ARG A 68 -15.39 17.44 -16.57
CA ARG A 68 -16.63 16.72 -16.89
C ARG A 68 -17.62 16.68 -15.72
N LYS A 69 -17.15 16.54 -14.48
CA LYS A 69 -18.03 16.64 -13.31
C LYS A 69 -18.65 18.03 -13.18
N GLU A 70 -17.87 19.09 -13.37
CA GLU A 70 -18.37 20.47 -13.36
C GLU A 70 -19.40 20.70 -14.48
N GLU A 71 -19.17 20.17 -15.69
CA GLU A 71 -20.15 20.20 -16.78
C GLU A 71 -21.47 19.51 -16.38
N ALA A 72 -21.41 18.34 -15.75
CA ALA A 72 -22.60 17.64 -15.27
C ALA A 72 -23.34 18.44 -14.19
N GLU A 73 -22.61 19.07 -13.28
CA GLU A 73 -23.18 19.88 -12.19
C GLU A 73 -23.77 21.21 -12.67
N ALA A 74 -23.26 21.78 -13.75
CA ALA A 74 -23.79 22.99 -14.38
C ALA A 74 -25.11 22.78 -15.11
N LEU A 75 -25.45 21.53 -15.49
CA LEU A 75 -26.75 21.20 -16.07
C LEU A 75 -27.87 21.37 -15.02
N ALA A 76 -29.03 21.82 -15.49
CA ALA A 76 -30.21 21.92 -14.64
C ALA A 76 -30.53 20.55 -14.01
N VAL A 77 -30.95 20.53 -12.75
CA VAL A 77 -31.29 19.28 -12.02
C VAL A 77 -32.37 18.46 -12.76
N THR A 78 -33.21 19.11 -13.57
CA THR A 78 -34.22 18.46 -14.40
C THR A 78 -33.67 17.78 -15.65
N ASP A 79 -32.45 18.10 -16.09
CA ASP A 79 -31.78 17.46 -17.22
C ASP A 79 -31.05 16.19 -16.79
N ILE A 80 -31.85 15.20 -16.38
CA ILE A 80 -31.34 13.91 -15.88
C ILE A 80 -30.58 13.17 -16.99
N ASN A 81 -31.05 13.25 -18.24
CA ASN A 81 -30.45 12.54 -19.36
C ASN A 81 -29.08 13.10 -19.73
N GLY A 82 -28.91 14.43 -19.78
CA GLY A 82 -27.61 15.06 -20.03
C GLY A 82 -26.60 14.73 -18.95
N ARG A 83 -27.02 14.77 -17.68
CA ARG A 83 -26.17 14.38 -16.53
C ARG A 83 -25.74 12.91 -16.60
N ASP A 84 -26.67 12.00 -16.90
CA ASP A 84 -26.39 10.57 -17.01
C ASP A 84 -25.36 10.25 -18.11
N LEU A 85 -25.44 10.94 -19.26
CA LEU A 85 -24.45 10.81 -20.33
C LEU A 85 -23.05 11.26 -19.88
N ILE A 86 -22.95 12.40 -19.20
CA ILE A 86 -21.66 12.91 -18.72
C ILE A 86 -21.09 12.00 -17.61
N TYR A 87 -21.92 11.49 -16.69
CA TYR A 87 -21.43 10.55 -15.68
C TYR A 87 -20.89 9.25 -16.28
N LYS A 88 -21.46 8.76 -17.39
CA LYS A 88 -20.89 7.64 -18.15
C LYS A 88 -19.52 7.98 -18.74
N GLU A 89 -19.34 9.19 -19.27
CA GLU A 89 -18.02 9.65 -19.73
C GLU A 89 -17.01 9.74 -18.58
N VAL A 90 -17.42 10.24 -17.42
CA VAL A 90 -16.61 10.29 -16.20
C VAL A 90 -16.19 8.89 -15.77
N ASP A 91 -17.07 7.90 -15.83
CA ASP A 91 -16.74 6.52 -15.45
C ASP A 91 -15.74 5.87 -16.42
N GLU A 92 -15.82 6.17 -17.72
CA GLU A 92 -14.80 5.74 -18.68
C GLU A 92 -13.46 6.45 -18.47
N LEU A 93 -13.46 7.73 -18.08
CA LEU A 93 -12.23 8.45 -17.71
C LEU A 93 -11.60 7.91 -16.43
N LYS A 94 -12.41 7.52 -15.43
CA LYS A 94 -11.91 6.87 -14.21
C LYS A 94 -11.19 5.55 -14.51
N LYS A 95 -11.74 4.71 -15.40
CA LYS A 95 -11.04 3.48 -15.83
C LYS A 95 -9.68 3.77 -16.48
N LYS A 96 -9.60 4.81 -17.32
CA LYS A 96 -8.33 5.25 -17.90
C LYS A 96 -7.37 5.82 -16.86
N ARG A 97 -7.90 6.49 -15.83
CA ARG A 97 -7.10 6.96 -14.69
C ARG A 97 -6.50 5.78 -13.92
N ASP A 98 -7.25 4.69 -13.73
CA ASP A 98 -6.73 3.48 -13.10
C ASP A 98 -5.57 2.87 -13.92
N GLU A 99 -5.70 2.83 -15.24
CA GLU A 99 -4.61 2.41 -16.14
C GLU A 99 -3.36 3.31 -15.99
N GLN A 100 -3.53 4.64 -15.92
CA GLN A 100 -2.42 5.57 -15.68
C GLN A 100 -1.79 5.42 -14.29
N ILE A 101 -2.59 5.09 -13.26
CA ILE A 101 -2.06 4.74 -11.95
C ILE A 101 -1.16 3.50 -12.06
N GLU A 102 -1.62 2.44 -12.74
CA GLU A 102 -0.81 1.23 -12.94
C GLU A 102 0.52 1.53 -13.66
N GLU A 103 0.49 2.39 -14.67
CA GLU A 103 1.69 2.84 -15.40
C GLU A 103 2.67 3.57 -14.48
N ALA A 104 2.20 4.57 -13.72
CA ALA A 104 3.01 5.32 -12.78
C ALA A 104 3.60 4.43 -11.68
N LEU A 105 2.78 3.55 -11.09
CA LEU A 105 3.21 2.61 -10.06
C LEU A 105 4.27 1.64 -10.58
N LYS A 106 4.12 1.16 -11.82
CA LYS A 106 5.10 0.27 -12.45
C LYS A 106 6.43 0.95 -12.70
N GLU A 107 6.42 2.24 -13.03
CA GLU A 107 7.65 3.03 -13.20
C GLU A 107 8.42 3.14 -11.88
N ILE A 108 7.74 3.54 -10.79
CA ILE A 108 8.38 3.76 -9.49
C ILE A 108 8.67 2.48 -8.70
N MET A 109 8.08 1.33 -9.10
CA MET A 109 8.15 0.06 -8.35
C MET A 109 9.55 -0.32 -7.88
N PRO A 110 10.62 -0.28 -8.71
CA PRO A 110 11.94 -0.67 -8.24
C PRO A 110 12.46 0.22 -7.09
N GLU A 111 12.22 1.52 -7.18
CA GLU A 111 12.59 2.51 -6.16
C GLU A 111 11.76 2.33 -4.89
N ALA A 112 10.45 2.18 -5.03
CA ALA A 112 9.52 1.97 -3.91
C ALA A 112 9.84 0.69 -3.13
N PHE A 113 10.13 -0.42 -3.83
CA PHE A 113 10.54 -1.68 -3.19
C PHE A 113 11.89 -1.53 -2.48
N ALA A 114 12.81 -0.75 -3.04
CA ALA A 114 14.10 -0.47 -2.41
C ALA A 114 13.92 0.34 -1.11
N VAL A 115 12.98 1.29 -1.07
CA VAL A 115 12.64 2.04 0.15
C VAL A 115 12.14 1.12 1.25
N VAL A 116 11.21 0.21 0.94
CA VAL A 116 10.70 -0.76 1.94
C VAL A 116 11.80 -1.70 2.42
N LYS A 117 12.63 -2.21 1.50
CA LYS A 117 13.76 -3.10 1.83
C LYS A 117 14.80 -2.41 2.72
N GLU A 118 15.17 -1.17 2.39
CA GLU A 118 16.11 -0.37 3.19
C GLU A 118 15.51 0.03 4.54
N THR A 119 14.23 0.35 4.60
CA THR A 119 13.51 0.58 5.88
C THR A 119 13.60 -0.65 6.77
N GLY A 120 13.33 -1.84 6.21
CA GLY A 120 13.46 -3.10 6.93
C GLY A 120 14.88 -3.34 7.45
N ARG A 121 15.91 -3.00 6.67
CA ARG A 121 17.31 -3.06 7.10
C ARG A 121 17.60 -2.10 8.26
N ARG A 122 17.15 -0.85 8.18
CA ARG A 122 17.37 0.15 9.25
C ARG A 122 16.76 -0.25 10.57
N PHE A 123 15.53 -0.76 10.56
CA PHE A 123 14.88 -1.30 11.75
C PHE A 123 15.57 -2.56 12.27
N LYS A 124 16.10 -3.42 11.39
CA LYS A 124 16.86 -4.59 11.81
C LYS A 124 18.19 -4.24 12.48
N GLU A 125 18.90 -3.25 11.93
CA GLU A 125 20.28 -2.91 12.35
C GLU A 125 20.33 -1.92 13.51
N ASN A 126 19.24 -1.21 13.82
CA ASN A 126 19.20 -0.18 14.86
C ASN A 126 18.06 -0.45 15.84
N GLU A 127 18.32 -0.36 17.14
CA GLU A 127 17.28 -0.47 18.17
C GLU A 127 16.30 0.71 18.13
N VAL A 128 16.79 1.88 17.70
CA VAL A 128 16.01 3.10 17.52
C VAL A 128 16.40 3.75 16.19
N VAL A 129 15.40 4.05 15.36
CA VAL A 129 15.52 4.83 14.12
C VAL A 129 15.03 6.24 14.40
N VAL A 130 15.93 7.21 14.29
CA VAL A 130 15.64 8.63 14.58
C VAL A 130 15.45 9.42 13.29
N SER A 131 14.38 10.18 13.20
CA SER A 131 14.07 11.08 12.09
C SER A 131 13.40 12.35 12.60
N THR A 132 13.29 13.37 11.76
CA THR A 132 12.46 14.54 12.06
C THR A 132 11.01 14.13 12.27
N ALA A 133 10.37 14.65 13.32
CA ALA A 133 8.99 14.35 13.67
C ALA A 133 8.00 15.02 12.71
N THR A 134 7.12 14.21 12.13
CA THR A 134 5.97 14.65 11.34
C THR A 134 4.71 14.78 12.21
N GLU A 135 3.67 15.42 11.68
CA GLU A 135 2.34 15.44 12.33
C GLU A 135 1.80 14.03 12.59
N LEU A 136 2.03 13.09 11.66
CA LEU A 136 1.63 11.70 11.84
C LEU A 136 2.37 11.06 13.03
N ASP A 137 3.67 11.31 13.18
CA ASP A 137 4.42 10.78 14.33
C ASP A 137 3.88 11.32 15.65
N ARG A 138 3.58 12.63 15.69
CA ARG A 138 3.04 13.28 16.90
C ARG A 138 1.68 12.69 17.29
N GLU A 139 0.82 12.41 16.31
CA GLU A 139 -0.45 11.73 16.57
C GLU A 139 -0.25 10.29 17.06
N LEU A 140 0.64 9.53 16.43
CA LEU A 140 0.86 8.12 16.74
C LEU A 140 1.59 7.93 18.07
N ALA A 141 2.47 8.84 18.47
CA ALA A 141 3.20 8.79 19.74
C ALA A 141 2.28 8.78 20.97
N ALA A 142 1.06 9.34 20.84
CA ALA A 142 0.06 9.30 21.90
C ALA A 142 -0.58 7.90 22.08
N LYS A 143 -0.47 7.04 21.07
CA LYS A 143 -1.16 5.74 20.99
C LYS A 143 -0.21 4.54 21.00
N LYS A 144 1.05 4.73 20.62
CA LYS A 144 2.03 3.65 20.41
C LYS A 144 3.25 3.78 21.31
N ASP A 145 3.60 2.69 21.98
CA ASP A 145 4.77 2.57 22.87
C ASP A 145 6.11 2.48 22.12
N SER A 146 6.04 2.16 20.83
CA SER A 146 7.18 2.04 19.92
C SER A 146 7.70 3.37 19.39
N LEU A 147 6.99 4.47 19.65
CA LEU A 147 7.33 5.80 19.15
C LEU A 147 7.38 6.80 20.31
N THR A 148 8.42 7.62 20.35
CA THR A 148 8.52 8.73 21.32
C THR A 148 8.99 9.98 20.60
N ILE A 149 8.43 11.14 20.98
CA ILE A 149 8.85 12.44 20.46
C ILE A 149 9.81 13.09 21.47
N VAL A 150 11.00 13.47 21.00
CA VAL A 150 12.03 14.16 21.80
C VAL A 150 12.39 15.45 21.08
N GLY A 151 11.82 16.57 21.53
CA GLY A 151 11.94 17.84 20.81
C GLY A 151 11.30 17.77 19.42
N GLU A 152 12.11 17.95 18.39
CA GLU A 152 11.71 17.85 16.97
C GLU A 152 11.98 16.48 16.34
N GLU A 153 12.45 15.51 17.13
CA GLU A 153 12.78 14.17 16.64
C GLU A 153 11.70 13.15 17.00
N ALA A 154 11.43 12.25 16.06
CA ALA A 154 10.68 11.03 16.25
C ALA A 154 11.66 9.85 16.43
N HIS A 155 11.56 9.18 17.57
CA HIS A 155 12.37 8.03 17.95
C HIS A 155 11.52 6.76 17.82
N HIS A 156 11.70 6.03 16.72
CA HIS A 156 10.99 4.77 16.44
C HIS A 156 11.81 3.58 16.89
N LYS A 157 11.30 2.77 17.82
CA LYS A 157 11.94 1.52 18.27
C LYS A 157 11.78 0.43 17.23
N ASN A 158 12.75 -0.47 17.13
CA ASN A 158 12.62 -1.68 16.32
C ASN A 158 11.84 -2.82 16.98
N SER A 159 11.30 -2.59 18.18
CA SER A 159 10.53 -3.57 18.92
C SER A 159 9.27 -2.95 19.51
N TRP A 160 8.16 -3.68 19.40
CA TRP A 160 6.82 -3.24 19.80
C TRP A 160 5.91 -4.42 20.11
N THR A 161 4.71 -4.13 20.59
CA THR A 161 3.69 -5.15 20.85
C THR A 161 2.84 -5.39 19.59
N ALA A 162 2.72 -6.64 19.15
CA ALA A 162 1.81 -7.07 18.10
C ALA A 162 0.99 -8.28 18.57
N ALA A 163 -0.33 -8.18 18.51
CA ALA A 163 -1.31 -9.13 19.03
C ALA A 163 -1.00 -9.62 20.47
N GLY A 164 -0.55 -8.69 21.33
CA GLY A 164 -0.20 -8.95 22.73
C GLY A 164 1.18 -9.56 22.97
N GLY A 165 1.94 -9.89 21.92
CA GLY A 165 3.32 -10.37 22.02
C GLY A 165 4.33 -9.29 21.66
N LYS A 166 5.48 -9.26 22.35
CA LYS A 166 6.60 -8.40 21.94
C LYS A 166 7.27 -8.97 20.69
N VAL A 167 7.34 -8.17 19.65
CA VAL A 167 8.04 -8.48 18.40
C VAL A 167 9.26 -7.57 18.26
N THR A 168 10.32 -8.06 17.65
CA THR A 168 11.48 -7.26 17.24
C THR A 168 11.67 -7.44 15.74
N TRP A 169 11.69 -6.34 15.01
CA TRP A 169 11.94 -6.36 13.58
C TRP A 169 13.36 -6.83 13.29
N SER A 170 13.48 -7.93 12.55
CA SER A 170 14.76 -8.57 12.24
C SER A 170 14.87 -9.00 10.77
N MET A 171 14.01 -8.43 9.92
CA MET A 171 13.75 -8.90 8.56
C MET A 171 14.28 -7.93 7.50
N VAL A 172 14.85 -8.47 6.43
CA VAL A 172 15.22 -7.76 5.20
C VAL A 172 14.81 -8.64 4.02
N HIS A 173 14.17 -8.06 3.01
CA HIS A 173 13.65 -8.84 1.88
C HIS A 173 14.76 -9.53 1.07
N TYR A 174 14.56 -10.82 0.79
CA TYR A 174 15.32 -11.58 -0.20
C TYR A 174 14.82 -11.33 -1.62
N ASP A 175 15.63 -11.67 -2.63
CA ASP A 175 15.27 -11.47 -4.03
C ASP A 175 14.01 -12.26 -4.44
N VAL A 176 13.83 -13.48 -3.89
CA VAL A 176 12.60 -14.27 -4.10
C VAL A 176 11.34 -13.56 -3.56
N GLN A 177 11.50 -12.74 -2.52
CA GLN A 177 10.40 -11.96 -1.95
C GLN A 177 10.12 -10.70 -2.79
N LEU A 178 11.15 -10.10 -3.40
CA LEU A 178 10.99 -9.03 -4.39
C LEU A 178 10.22 -9.54 -5.62
N ILE A 179 10.52 -10.76 -6.09
CA ILE A 179 9.76 -11.42 -7.16
C ILE A 179 8.30 -11.61 -6.72
N GLY A 180 8.05 -12.14 -5.53
CA GLY A 180 6.70 -12.31 -4.98
C GLY A 180 5.92 -11.01 -4.95
N GLY A 181 6.54 -9.91 -4.49
CA GLY A 181 5.93 -8.58 -4.48
C GLY A 181 5.57 -8.07 -5.87
N ALA A 182 6.45 -8.27 -6.85
CA ALA A 182 6.20 -7.87 -8.24
C ALA A 182 5.08 -8.70 -8.91
N VAL A 183 4.99 -9.99 -8.58
CA VAL A 183 3.89 -10.87 -9.03
C VAL A 183 2.56 -10.36 -8.46
N LEU A 184 2.50 -10.07 -7.15
CA LEU A 184 1.29 -9.54 -6.52
C LEU A 184 0.86 -8.19 -7.13
N ASN A 185 1.82 -7.28 -7.38
CA ASN A 185 1.52 -6.01 -8.03
C ASN A 185 1.02 -6.17 -9.47
N SER A 186 1.34 -7.28 -10.13
CA SER A 186 0.87 -7.56 -11.49
C SER A 186 -0.54 -8.19 -11.52
N GLY A 187 -1.27 -8.15 -10.39
CA GLY A 187 -2.60 -8.75 -10.26
C GLY A 187 -2.60 -10.29 -10.30
N LYS A 188 -1.46 -10.93 -10.01
CA LYS A 188 -1.31 -12.39 -10.06
C LYS A 188 -1.16 -13.00 -8.66
N ILE A 189 -1.33 -14.32 -8.59
CA ILE A 189 -1.10 -15.10 -7.37
C ILE A 189 0.39 -15.45 -7.27
N ALA A 190 1.04 -15.03 -6.18
CA ALA A 190 2.40 -15.44 -5.83
C ALA A 190 2.37 -16.71 -4.96
N GLU A 191 2.59 -17.88 -5.57
CA GLU A 191 2.72 -19.14 -4.83
C GLU A 191 4.08 -19.19 -4.11
N MET A 192 4.05 -19.21 -2.77
CA MET A 192 5.25 -19.25 -1.93
C MET A 192 5.07 -20.26 -0.80
N ALA A 193 6.08 -21.10 -0.60
CA ALA A 193 6.08 -22.10 0.45
C ALA A 193 5.91 -21.48 1.85
N THR A 194 5.49 -22.29 2.82
CA THR A 194 5.45 -21.85 4.23
C THR A 194 6.87 -21.60 4.72
N GLY A 195 7.08 -20.46 5.36
CA GLY A 195 8.42 -20.02 5.80
C GLY A 195 9.08 -18.99 4.88
N GLU A 196 8.60 -18.81 3.64
CA GLU A 196 9.18 -17.85 2.66
C GLU A 196 8.86 -16.37 2.96
N GLY A 197 8.20 -16.08 4.10
CA GLY A 197 7.92 -14.71 4.54
C GLY A 197 6.79 -14.01 3.80
N LYS A 198 5.66 -14.70 3.54
CA LYS A 198 4.47 -14.11 2.86
C LYS A 198 3.98 -12.78 3.46
N THR A 199 3.95 -12.68 4.79
CA THR A 199 3.56 -11.44 5.49
C THR A 199 4.55 -10.29 5.26
N LEU A 200 5.83 -10.59 5.05
CA LEU A 200 6.84 -9.59 4.71
C LEU A 200 6.74 -9.22 3.22
N VAL A 201 6.46 -10.18 2.35
CA VAL A 201 6.28 -9.95 0.91
C VAL A 201 5.14 -8.97 0.64
N SER A 202 4.04 -9.06 1.37
CA SER A 202 2.89 -8.16 1.18
C SER A 202 3.22 -6.69 1.47
N THR A 203 4.28 -6.39 2.21
CA THR A 203 4.64 -4.99 2.50
C THR A 203 5.12 -4.23 1.27
N LEU A 204 5.67 -4.93 0.27
CA LEU A 204 6.17 -4.33 -0.97
C LEU A 204 5.03 -3.76 -1.84
N PRO A 205 4.05 -4.58 -2.31
CA PRO A 205 2.93 -4.05 -3.08
C PRO A 205 2.00 -3.19 -2.24
N ALA A 206 1.84 -3.46 -0.93
CA ALA A 206 1.01 -2.62 -0.09
C ALA A 206 1.54 -1.19 0.04
N TYR A 207 2.85 -1.04 0.29
CA TYR A 207 3.49 0.28 0.28
C TYR A 207 3.31 0.96 -1.07
N LEU A 208 3.65 0.28 -2.17
CA LEU A 208 3.60 0.84 -3.52
C LEU A 208 2.19 1.33 -3.90
N ASN A 209 1.17 0.48 -3.77
CA ASN A 209 -0.19 0.81 -4.20
C ASN A 209 -0.84 1.87 -3.29
N ALA A 210 -0.46 1.92 -2.01
CA ALA A 210 -0.90 2.96 -1.10
C ALA A 210 -0.46 4.38 -1.53
N LEU A 211 0.62 4.50 -2.32
CA LEU A 211 1.11 5.80 -2.80
C LEU A 211 0.14 6.50 -3.76
N ALA A 212 -0.75 5.76 -4.42
CA ALA A 212 -1.78 6.32 -5.29
C ALA A 212 -2.92 7.00 -4.51
N GLY A 213 -3.02 6.78 -3.19
CA GLY A 213 -4.04 7.39 -2.33
C GLY A 213 -5.42 6.71 -2.37
N GLU A 214 -5.60 5.69 -3.20
CA GLU A 214 -6.87 4.95 -3.35
C GLU A 214 -7.13 3.95 -2.20
N GLY A 215 -6.12 3.69 -1.35
CA GLY A 215 -6.19 2.74 -0.23
C GLY A 215 -5.86 1.30 -0.66
N VAL A 216 -5.39 0.49 0.30
CA VAL A 216 -5.06 -0.93 0.08
C VAL A 216 -5.76 -1.80 1.11
N HIS A 217 -6.53 -2.78 0.65
CA HIS A 217 -7.16 -3.78 1.53
C HIS A 217 -6.30 -5.05 1.62
N ILE A 218 -5.78 -5.35 2.82
CA ILE A 218 -5.06 -6.60 3.10
C ILE A 218 -5.99 -7.56 3.82
N VAL A 219 -6.40 -8.61 3.10
CA VAL A 219 -7.39 -9.58 3.58
C VAL A 219 -6.71 -10.78 4.24
N THR A 220 -7.11 -11.12 5.46
CA THR A 220 -6.68 -12.34 6.17
C THR A 220 -7.87 -13.28 6.43
N VAL A 221 -7.55 -14.50 6.86
CA VAL A 221 -8.57 -15.54 7.12
C VAL A 221 -9.26 -15.41 8.48
N ASN A 222 -8.68 -14.64 9.41
CA ASN A 222 -9.28 -14.35 10.72
C ASN A 222 -8.78 -13.02 11.29
N ASP A 223 -9.51 -12.53 12.28
CA ASP A 223 -9.31 -11.27 12.99
C ASP A 223 -7.95 -11.21 13.70
N TYR A 224 -7.53 -12.32 14.32
CA TYR A 224 -6.22 -12.41 14.98
C TYR A 224 -5.09 -12.12 13.99
N LEU A 225 -5.11 -12.71 12.80
CA LEU A 225 -4.10 -12.47 11.77
C LEU A 225 -4.19 -11.05 11.21
N ALA A 226 -5.39 -10.49 11.01
CA ALA A 226 -5.55 -9.11 10.55
C ALA A 226 -4.93 -8.12 11.55
N ARG A 227 -5.24 -8.30 12.83
CA ARG A 227 -4.72 -7.47 13.92
C ARG A 227 -3.23 -7.65 14.12
N ARG A 228 -2.76 -8.89 14.15
CA ARG A 228 -1.34 -9.21 14.28
C ARG A 228 -0.53 -8.59 13.15
N ASP A 229 -0.95 -8.78 11.90
CA ASP A 229 -0.16 -8.34 10.74
C ASP A 229 -0.21 -6.82 10.56
N SER A 230 -1.34 -6.16 10.87
CA SER A 230 -1.42 -4.70 10.93
C SER A 230 -0.54 -4.09 12.02
N GLU A 231 -0.50 -4.70 13.21
CA GLU A 231 0.35 -4.22 14.32
C GLU A 231 1.83 -4.56 14.08
N TRP A 232 2.10 -5.68 13.44
CA TRP A 232 3.47 -6.10 13.14
C TRP A 232 4.08 -5.29 12.00
N ASN A 233 3.39 -5.07 10.89
CA ASN A 233 3.95 -4.31 9.77
C ASN A 233 3.67 -2.80 9.85
N GLY A 234 2.68 -2.37 10.64
CA GLY A 234 2.29 -0.96 10.77
C GLY A 234 3.45 0.01 10.98
N PRO A 235 4.36 -0.23 11.95
CA PRO A 235 5.44 0.72 12.25
C PRO A 235 6.37 1.05 11.08
N ILE A 236 6.65 0.11 10.17
CA ILE A 236 7.49 0.42 9.00
C ILE A 236 6.76 1.30 7.97
N PHE A 237 5.44 1.14 7.82
CA PHE A 237 4.62 1.97 6.95
C PHE A 237 4.41 3.36 7.55
N GLU A 238 4.15 3.43 8.86
CA GLU A 238 3.96 4.68 9.60
C GLU A 238 5.22 5.52 9.66
N TRP A 239 6.37 4.87 9.82
CA TRP A 239 7.65 5.53 9.68
C TRP A 239 7.81 6.11 8.26
N LEU A 240 7.36 5.41 7.22
CA LEU A 240 7.30 5.93 5.86
C LEU A 240 6.16 6.93 5.61
N GLY A 241 5.41 7.34 6.64
CA GLY A 241 4.37 8.36 6.51
C GLY A 241 3.01 7.85 6.01
N LEU A 242 2.77 6.54 6.02
CA LEU A 242 1.49 5.94 5.69
C LEU A 242 0.71 5.53 6.94
N ARG A 243 -0.60 5.75 6.93
CA ARG A 243 -1.51 5.29 7.98
C ARG A 243 -1.89 3.84 7.75
N VAL A 244 -1.88 3.06 8.82
CA VAL A 244 -2.31 1.66 8.82
C VAL A 244 -3.36 1.45 9.91
N ASP A 245 -4.45 0.77 9.56
CA ASP A 245 -5.44 0.35 10.56
C ASP A 245 -6.04 -1.02 10.23
N CYS A 246 -6.83 -1.56 11.14
CA CYS A 246 -7.51 -2.84 11.01
C CYS A 246 -8.99 -2.70 11.38
N ILE A 247 -9.87 -3.01 10.44
CA ILE A 247 -11.32 -2.83 10.61
C ILE A 247 -11.89 -3.75 11.70
N ASP A 248 -11.31 -4.93 11.91
CA ASP A 248 -11.72 -5.85 12.98
C ASP A 248 -11.46 -5.31 14.40
N LYS A 249 -10.78 -4.16 14.55
CA LYS A 249 -10.63 -3.47 15.84
C LYS A 249 -11.80 -2.55 16.20
N HIS A 250 -12.67 -2.27 15.22
CA HIS A 250 -13.66 -1.20 15.31
C HIS A 250 -15.07 -1.74 15.09
N GLU A 251 -16.03 -1.20 15.84
CA GLU A 251 -17.43 -1.54 15.64
C GLU A 251 -17.90 -1.15 14.22
N PRO A 252 -18.71 -2.00 13.57
CA PRO A 252 -19.30 -1.67 12.29
C PRO A 252 -20.07 -0.34 12.27
N ASN A 253 -20.09 0.35 11.12
CA ASN A 253 -20.80 1.61 10.90
C ASN A 253 -20.37 2.79 11.81
N GLY A 254 -19.31 2.63 12.61
CA GLY A 254 -18.80 3.69 13.47
C GLY A 254 -17.80 4.61 12.77
N ASP A 255 -17.60 5.81 13.34
CA ASP A 255 -16.59 6.75 12.83
C ASP A 255 -15.17 6.18 12.87
N ALA A 256 -14.87 5.31 13.84
CA ALA A 256 -13.58 4.61 13.91
C ALA A 256 -13.41 3.62 12.73
N ARG A 257 -14.48 2.96 12.30
CA ARG A 257 -14.50 2.07 11.13
C ARG A 257 -14.23 2.86 9.85
N ARG A 258 -14.91 3.99 9.66
CA ARG A 258 -14.67 4.90 8.53
C ARG A 258 -13.24 5.45 8.55
N LYS A 259 -12.70 5.79 9.72
CA LYS A 259 -11.29 6.19 9.87
C LYS A 259 -10.32 5.08 9.49
N ALA A 260 -10.64 3.82 9.81
CA ALA A 260 -9.83 2.67 9.43
C ALA A 260 -9.81 2.46 7.91
N TYR A 261 -10.97 2.55 7.24
CA TYR A 261 -11.01 2.58 5.77
C TYR A 261 -10.30 3.80 5.18
N ASN A 262 -10.28 4.91 5.91
CA ASN A 262 -9.53 6.10 5.56
C ASN A 262 -8.02 6.04 5.86
N ALA A 263 -7.49 4.89 6.29
CA ALA A 263 -6.05 4.66 6.30
C ALA A 263 -5.52 4.45 4.87
N ASP A 264 -4.20 4.57 4.68
CA ASP A 264 -3.57 4.24 3.39
C ASP A 264 -3.56 2.70 3.18
N ILE A 265 -3.45 1.93 4.27
CA ILE A 265 -3.49 0.47 4.27
C ILE A 265 -4.46 -0.01 5.36
N THR A 266 -5.44 -0.82 4.95
CA THR A 266 -6.51 -1.33 5.80
C THR A 266 -6.44 -2.85 5.84
N TYR A 267 -6.18 -3.41 7.01
CA TYR A 267 -6.25 -4.84 7.25
C TYR A 267 -7.66 -5.26 7.64
N GLY A 268 -8.08 -6.45 7.23
CA GLY A 268 -9.32 -7.01 7.73
C GLY A 268 -9.61 -8.43 7.28
N THR A 269 -10.69 -9.00 7.80
CA THR A 269 -11.21 -10.29 7.33
C THR A 269 -12.11 -10.12 6.10
N ASN A 270 -12.18 -11.17 5.27
CA ASN A 270 -13.06 -11.18 4.10
C ASN A 270 -14.54 -10.92 4.46
N ASN A 271 -14.99 -11.46 5.59
CA ASN A 271 -16.34 -11.28 6.10
C ASN A 271 -16.60 -9.81 6.44
N GLU A 272 -15.69 -9.16 7.16
CA GLU A 272 -15.87 -7.76 7.57
C GLU A 272 -15.88 -6.81 6.36
N PHE A 273 -14.98 -6.98 5.39
CA PHE A 273 -15.03 -6.23 4.13
C PHE A 273 -16.34 -6.46 3.36
N GLY A 274 -16.78 -7.71 3.25
CA GLY A 274 -18.01 -8.06 2.54
C GLY A 274 -19.27 -7.51 3.21
N PHE A 275 -19.37 -7.60 4.54
CA PHE A 275 -20.52 -7.06 5.28
C PHE A 275 -20.55 -5.55 5.28
N ASP A 276 -19.42 -4.86 5.36
CA ASP A 276 -19.38 -3.40 5.20
C ASP A 276 -19.84 -2.97 3.81
N TYR A 277 -19.40 -3.66 2.75
CA TYR A 277 -19.88 -3.37 1.40
C TYR A 277 -21.41 -3.52 1.30
N LEU A 278 -21.98 -4.59 1.88
CA LEU A 278 -23.43 -4.78 1.89
C LEU A 278 -24.15 -3.71 2.71
N ARG A 279 -23.60 -3.32 3.88
CA ARG A 279 -24.16 -2.25 4.72
C ARG A 279 -24.14 -0.91 4.02
N ASP A 280 -23.04 -0.57 3.36
CA ASP A 280 -22.88 0.66 2.59
C ASP A 280 -23.88 0.75 1.43
N ASN A 281 -24.29 -0.38 0.85
CA ASN A 281 -25.36 -0.41 -0.18
C ASN A 281 -26.78 -0.36 0.40
N MET A 282 -26.95 -0.30 1.72
CA MET A 282 -28.23 -0.20 2.41
C MET A 282 -28.40 1.12 3.18
N VAL A 283 -27.40 2.01 3.19
CA VAL A 283 -27.48 3.29 3.89
C VAL A 283 -28.48 4.25 3.22
N HIS A 284 -28.98 5.21 3.99
CA HIS A 284 -29.90 6.22 3.48
C HIS A 284 -29.20 7.43 2.86
N SER A 285 -27.95 7.69 3.23
CA SER A 285 -27.14 8.77 2.70
C SER A 285 -25.66 8.37 2.50
N PRO A 286 -24.95 8.95 1.51
CA PRO A 286 -23.54 8.62 1.25
C PRO A 286 -22.59 8.85 2.44
N ASP A 287 -22.89 9.82 3.31
CA ASP A 287 -22.05 10.14 4.48
C ASP A 287 -22.05 9.04 5.54
N GLU A 288 -23.04 8.13 5.49
CA GLU A 288 -23.11 6.98 6.38
C GLU A 288 -22.18 5.84 5.94
N MET A 289 -21.75 5.81 4.68
CA MET A 289 -20.84 4.78 4.17
C MET A 289 -19.54 4.75 4.96
N VAL A 290 -18.97 3.55 5.13
CA VAL A 290 -17.68 3.37 5.81
C VAL A 290 -16.54 3.08 4.84
N GLN A 291 -16.81 2.40 3.71
CA GLN A 291 -15.83 2.21 2.64
C GLN A 291 -15.68 3.49 1.80
N ARG A 292 -14.56 3.58 1.09
CA ARG A 292 -14.25 4.69 0.19
C ARG A 292 -14.86 4.50 -1.19
#